data_AF-A0A159Z3U4-F1
#
_entry.id   AF-A0A159Z3U4-F1
#
_cell.length_a   1.000
_cell.length_b   1.000
_cell.length_c   1.000
_cell.angle_alpha   90.00
_cell.angle_beta   90.00
_cell.angle_gamma   90.00
#
_symmetry.space_group_name_H-M   'P 1'
#
loop_
_entity.id
_entity.type
_entity.pdbx_description
1 polymer ?
#
loop_
_entity_poly.entity_id
_entity_poly.type
_entity_poly.pdbx_seq_one_letter_code
_entity_poly.pdbx_strand_id
1 'polypeptide(L)' 'MLTERLRMLQAAGVIWREQAETIPPAATYGLTPRGNDLHSVLEALGSIAERWKVEGSLKTMPSALVDCSTRQEKLEC' A
#
# COMPACT_ATOMS: atom_id res chain seq x y z
N MET A 1 -8.32 15.84 1.79
CA MET A 1 -8.66 15.37 0.43
C MET A 1 -7.73 14.21 0.05
N LEU A 2 -8.25 13.01 -0.22
CA LEU A 2 -7.47 11.79 -0.50
C LEU A 2 -6.67 11.87 -1.82
N THR A 3 -7.22 12.58 -2.79
CA THR A 3 -6.66 12.80 -4.13
C THR A 3 -5.30 13.51 -4.11
N GLU A 4 -5.01 14.33 -3.10
CA GLU A 4 -3.74 15.06 -3.01
C GLU A 4 -2.55 14.12 -2.72
N ARG A 5 -2.73 13.17 -1.79
CA ARG A 5 -1.69 12.18 -1.45
C ARG A 5 -1.37 11.28 -2.64
N LEU A 6 -2.39 10.91 -3.41
CA LEU A 6 -2.21 10.12 -4.63
C LEU A 6 -1.47 10.91 -5.72
N ARG A 7 -1.75 12.21 -5.88
CA ARG A 7 -1.00 13.07 -6.81
C ARG A 7 0.47 13.24 -6.43
N MET A 8 0.76 13.39 -5.13
CA MET A 8 2.14 13.45 -4.65
C MET A 8 2.93 12.17 -4.96
N LEU A 9 2.31 11.00 -4.76
CA LEU A 9 2.95 9.70 -5.06
C LEU A 9 3.15 9.46 -6.56
N GLN A 10 2.24 9.98 -7.39
CA GLN A 10 2.38 9.98 -8.85
C GLN A 10 3.50 10.94 -9.30
N ALA A 11 3.60 12.12 -8.69
CA ALA A 11 4.68 13.10 -8.95
C ALA A 11 6.06 12.59 -8.52
N ALA A 12 6.12 11.76 -7.47
CA ALA A 12 7.35 11.10 -7.04
C ALA A 12 7.80 9.96 -7.99
N GLY A 13 6.98 9.60 -8.99
CA GLY A 13 7.29 8.53 -9.94
C GLY A 13 7.27 7.12 -9.34
N VAL A 14 6.68 6.97 -8.16
CA VAL A 14 6.58 5.69 -7.43
C VAL A 14 5.36 4.89 -7.88
N ILE A 15 4.28 5.59 -8.23
CA ILE A 15 2.98 5.00 -8.61
C ILE A 15 2.63 5.45 -10.04
N TRP A 16 2.21 4.51 -10.88
CA TRP A 16 1.57 4.81 -12.16
C TRP A 16 0.05 4.68 -12.03
N ARG A 17 -0.67 5.40 -12.89
CA ARG A 17 -2.13 5.35 -12.96
C ARG A 17 -2.55 5.14 -14.40
N GLU A 18 -3.43 4.17 -14.60
CA GLU A 18 -4.12 3.95 -15.85
C GLU A 18 -5.60 4.21 -15.64
N GLN A 19 -6.17 5.03 -16.53
CA GLN A 19 -7.60 5.34 -16.54
C GLN A 19 -8.21 4.53 -17.66
N ALA A 20 -9.09 3.59 -17.31
CA ALA A 20 -9.89 2.88 -18.28
C ALA A 20 -11.08 3.76 -18.68
N GLU A 21 -11.24 3.98 -19.99
CA GLU A 21 -12.43 4.64 -20.56
C GLU A 21 -13.62 3.67 -20.58
N THR A 22 -14.03 3.21 -19.41
CA THR A 22 -15.19 2.34 -19.22
C THR A 22 -16.31 3.09 -18.49
N ILE A 23 -17.54 2.59 -18.59
CA ILE A 23 -18.67 3.02 -17.76
C ILE A 23 -18.92 1.90 -16.75
N PRO A 24 -18.67 2.08 -15.44
CA PRO A 24 -18.12 3.26 -14.76
C PRO A 24 -16.60 3.44 -14.97
N PRO A 25 -16.08 4.68 -14.87
CA PRO A 25 -14.66 4.96 -15.07
C PRO A 25 -13.84 4.34 -13.95
N ALA A 26 -13.01 3.35 -14.28
CA ALA A 26 -12.11 2.68 -13.35
C ALA A 26 -10.71 3.28 -13.45
N ALA A 27 -10.10 3.52 -12.29
CA ALA A 27 -8.71 3.96 -12.21
C ALA A 27 -7.89 2.86 -11.51
N THR A 28 -6.95 2.28 -12.24
CA THR A 28 -6.02 1.28 -11.70
C THR A 28 -4.74 2.00 -11.28
N TYR A 29 -4.24 1.62 -10.11
CA TYR A 29 -2.98 2.11 -9.56
C TYR A 29 -2.02 0.94 -9.47
N GLY A 30 -0.79 1.15 -9.94
CA GLY A 30 0.27 0.16 -9.79
C GLY A 30 1.59 0.82 -9.40
N LEU A 31 2.53 0.01 -8.93
CA LEU A 31 3.89 0.45 -8.65
C LEU A 31 4.69 0.49 -9.95
N THR A 32 5.49 1.54 -10.13
CA THR A 32 6.48 1.60 -11.21
C THR A 32 7.67 0.68 -10.87
N PRO A 33 8.57 0.36 -11.82
CA PRO A 33 9.79 -0.37 -11.51
C PRO A 33 10.61 0.29 -10.39
N ARG A 34 10.75 1.62 -10.44
CA ARG A 34 11.39 2.43 -9.39
C ARG A 34 10.63 2.34 -8.06
N GLY A 35 9.30 2.30 -8.10
CA GLY A 35 8.48 2.10 -6.91
C GLY A 35 8.66 0.71 -6.30
N ASN A 36 8.88 -0.31 -7.13
CA ASN A 36 9.14 -1.68 -6.68
C ASN A 36 10.53 -1.82 -6.01
N ASP A 37 11.53 -1.09 -6.51
CA ASP A 37 12.85 -1.01 -5.85
C ASP A 37 12.73 -0.41 -4.44
N LEU A 38 11.97 0.68 -4.30
CA LEU A 38 11.70 1.30 -3.00
C LEU A 38 10.90 0.36 -2.10
N HIS A 39 9.91 -0.33 -2.65
CA HIS A 39 9.10 -1.30 -1.92
C HIS A 39 9.97 -2.41 -1.31
N SER A 40 10.96 -2.90 -2.05
CA SER A 40 11.91 -3.92 -1.58
C SER A 40 12.73 -3.46 -0.37
N VAL A 41 13.15 -2.19 -0.34
CA VAL A 41 13.85 -1.58 0.80
C VAL A 41 12.92 -1.44 2.02
N LEU A 42 11.66 -1.05 1.78
CA LEU A 42 10.65 -0.94 2.84
C LEU A 42 10.30 -2.31 3.45
N GLU A 43 10.23 -3.36 2.62
CA GLU A 43 10.08 -4.76 3.05
C GLU A 43 11.23 -5.19 3.97
N ALA A 44 12.48 -4.89 3.59
CA ALA A 44 13.64 -5.20 4.42
C ALA A 44 13.62 -4.46 5.77
N LEU A 45 13.18 -3.20 5.79
CA LEU A 45 12.95 -2.45 7.02
C LEU A 45 11.82 -3.06 7.86
N GLY A 46 10.74 -3.54 7.23
CA GLY A 46 9.65 -4.27 7.88
C GLY A 46 10.14 -5.56 8.55
N SER A 47 11.00 -6.33 7.88
CA SER A 47 11.62 -7.53 8.46
C SER A 47 12.43 -7.21 9.72
N ILE A 48 13.19 -6.11 9.71
CA ILE A 48 13.93 -5.64 10.90
C ILE A 48 12.97 -5.24 12.02
N ALA A 49 11.91 -4.50 11.68
CA ALA A 49 10.91 -4.06 12.66
C ALA A 49 10.21 -5.25 13.32
N GLU A 50 9.84 -6.29 12.57
CA GLU A 50 9.24 -7.50 13.13
C GLU A 50 10.22 -8.25 14.04
N ARG A 51 11.52 -8.32 13.72
CA ARG A 51 12.53 -8.87 14.65
C ARG A 51 12.57 -8.11 15.97
N TRP A 52 12.60 -6.78 15.91
CA TRP A 52 12.64 -5.93 17.12
C TRP A 52 11.35 -5.95 17.93
N LYS A 53 10.22 -6.20 17.27
CA LYS A 53 8.92 -6.40 17.92
C LYS A 53 8.89 -7.71 18.71
N VAL A 54 9.46 -8.78 18.17
CA VAL A 54 9.65 -10.06 18.89
C VAL A 54 10.64 -9.91 20.06
N GLU A 55 11.69 -9.11 19.88
CA GLU A 55 12.66 -8.78 20.95
C GLU A 55 12.09 -7.85 22.04
N GLY A 56 10.85 -7.37 21.89
CA GLY A 56 10.15 -6.56 22.89
C GLY A 56 10.68 -5.12 23.05
N SER A 57 11.60 -4.69 22.19
CA SER A 57 12.14 -3.31 22.22
C SER A 57 11.19 -2.29 21.59
N LEU A 58 10.25 -2.73 20.75
CA LEU A 58 9.23 -1.86 20.18
C LEU A 58 7.97 -1.92 21.05
N LYS A 59 7.74 -0.87 21.83
CA LYS A 59 6.48 -0.69 22.55
C LYS A 59 5.37 -0.48 21.51
N THR A 60 4.72 -1.58 21.15
CA THR A 60 3.70 -1.61 20.09
C THR A 60 2.55 -0.68 20.50
N MET A 61 2.38 0.41 19.77
CA MET A 61 1.05 1.02 19.67
C MET A 61 0.21 0.10 18.79
N PRO A 62 -1.00 -0.29 19.21
CA PRO A 62 -1.75 -1.35 18.56
C PRO A 62 -2.04 -0.98 17.10
N SER A 63 -1.36 -1.68 16.20
CA SER A 63 -1.60 -1.74 14.75
C SER A 63 -2.89 -2.53 14.48
N ALA A 64 -4.02 -2.05 14.97
CA ALA A 64 -5.34 -2.62 14.69
C ALA A 64 -6.05 -1.90 13.51
N LEU A 65 -5.32 -1.11 12.72
CA LEU A 65 -5.90 -0.24 11.68
C LEU A 65 -5.29 -0.42 10.28
N VAL A 66 -4.49 -1.46 10.00
CA VAL A 66 -3.91 -1.68 8.66
C VAL A 66 -4.51 -2.88 7.91
N ASP A 67 -5.31 -3.72 8.56
CA ASP A 67 -6.01 -4.81 7.88
C ASP A 67 -7.42 -4.40 7.44
N CYS A 68 -7.54 -3.84 6.23
CA CYS A 68 -8.83 -3.73 5.53
C CYS A 68 -8.82 -4.38 4.14
N SER A 69 -7.79 -5.18 3.82
CA SER A 69 -7.61 -5.76 2.48
C SER A 69 -8.13 -7.20 2.31
N THR A 70 -8.59 -7.87 3.37
CA THR A 70 -9.02 -9.28 3.27
C THR A 70 -10.45 -9.47 3.79
N ARG A 71 -11.41 -8.90 3.07
CA ARG A 71 -12.80 -9.38 3.08
C ARG A 71 -13.42 -9.15 1.70
N GLN A 72 -12.93 -9.91 0.73
CA GLN A 72 -13.63 -10.13 -0.52
C GLN A 72 -13.78 -11.65 -0.69
N GLU A 73 -14.81 -12.22 -0.07
CA GLU A 73 -15.41 -13.45 -0.58
C GLU A 73 -16.88 -13.57 -0.11
N LYS A 74 -17.74 -13.75 -1.12
CA LYS A 74 -19.19 -14.07 -1.11
C LYS A 74 -20.19 -12.91 -1.02
N LEU A 75 -20.45 -12.34 -2.19
CA LEU A 75 -21.82 -12.13 -2.68
C LEU A 75 -22.17 -13.33 -3.58
N GLU A 76 -23.02 -14.23 -3.09
CA GLU A 76 -23.98 -15.00 -3.89
C GLU A 76 -25.21 -15.28 -3.00
N CYS A 77 -26.36 -14.76 -3.45
CA CYS A 77 -27.74 -14.91 -2.96
C CYS A 77 -28.11 -14.35 -1.57
#